data_AF-A0AA43Z6D9-F1
#
_entry.id   AF-A0AA43Z6D9-F1
#
_cell.length_a   1.000
_cell.length_b   1.000
_cell.length_c   1.000
_cell.angle_alpha   90.00
_cell.angle_beta   90.00
_cell.angle_gamma   90.00
#
_symmetry.space_group_name_H-M   'P 1'
#
loop_
_entity.id
_entity.type
_entity.pdbx_description
1 polymer ?
#
loop_
_entity_poly.entity_id
_entity_poly.type
_entity_poly.pdbx_seq_one_letter_code
_entity_poly.pdbx_strand_id
1 'polypeptide(L)'
;MNSVLARPWFAFFLGFVFPYLLTKIDFVSTVGGMSEETEALIHLSIFAYSLGLLFCLGLRSCLAGFVLRKSLVVNVYIRQLTFLYVFLFAWFALGVLCLFYEFYSMGAIPLFSGDVEELRFKLQVSGAVHLIAISLGIVSTLFLVSASFLVGWRKLVFIFFGLMGFGFLALTGNRSDSMLCMVVTFLYFLFSRKSVFGVKFFVIAFLMLSGFVLVKFYREVSYGVDYLEMIEEQLTGESSFLKFLLYPLYMTLTYGYMILDRLVNAGVEAVEGGRYTFYAFYSLLPGAQVDFGTFKNEVLGIDFYAELTSTVVSNFYVDFGSAGVFIGVFLLAVLLGWAYGKAKQDRRFILLYALLYFHTLIYFYMYIYVLFIAFIHVLVYFFYCKFFLGVEVLGERSSSNVCCSAGLVQGE
;
A
#
# COMPACT_ATOMS: atom_id res chain seq x y z
N MET A 1 -1.66 4.93 -19.55
CA MET A 1 -2.44 4.12 -18.57
C MET A 1 -3.80 3.70 -19.15
N ASN A 2 -3.81 2.98 -20.28
CA ASN A 2 -5.06 2.59 -20.96
C ASN A 2 -5.41 1.11 -20.81
N SER A 3 -4.59 0.30 -20.12
CA SER A 3 -4.91 -1.09 -19.86
C SER A 3 -6.08 -1.20 -18.87
N VAL A 4 -6.81 -2.32 -18.96
CA VAL A 4 -7.85 -2.69 -17.99
C VAL A 4 -7.27 -2.77 -16.58
N LEU A 5 -6.07 -3.36 -16.45
CA LEU A 5 -5.31 -3.49 -15.20
C LEU A 5 -4.99 -2.17 -14.49
N ALA A 6 -5.07 -1.04 -15.20
CA ALA A 6 -4.79 0.27 -14.62
C ALA A 6 -6.06 1.03 -14.23
N ARG A 7 -7.26 0.42 -14.32
CA ARG A 7 -8.53 1.10 -14.00
C ARG A 7 -8.87 0.98 -12.51
N PRO A 8 -9.41 2.03 -11.87
CA PRO A 8 -9.80 2.01 -10.45
C PRO A 8 -10.70 0.83 -10.05
N TRP A 9 -11.73 0.54 -10.85
CA TRP A 9 -12.66 -0.55 -10.58
C TRP A 9 -11.97 -1.92 -10.55
N PHE A 10 -10.89 -2.11 -11.32
CA PHE A 10 -10.18 -3.38 -11.37
C PHE A 10 -9.39 -3.62 -10.07
N ALA A 11 -8.82 -2.58 -9.46
CA ALA A 11 -8.22 -2.69 -8.13
C ALA A 11 -9.25 -3.11 -7.08
N PHE A 12 -10.42 -2.47 -7.08
CA PHE A 12 -11.47 -2.78 -6.11
C PHE A 12 -12.09 -4.16 -6.34
N PHE A 13 -12.25 -4.56 -7.60
CA PHE A 13 -12.68 -5.90 -7.93
C PHE A 13 -11.68 -6.94 -7.40
N LEU A 14 -10.39 -6.83 -7.74
CA LEU A 14 -9.38 -7.77 -7.26
C LEU A 14 -9.16 -7.72 -5.74
N GLY A 15 -9.25 -6.52 -5.16
CA GLY A 15 -8.89 -6.26 -3.77
C GLY A 15 -10.04 -6.35 -2.78
N PHE A 16 -11.27 -6.52 -3.25
CA PHE A 16 -12.44 -6.60 -2.37
C PHE A 16 -13.46 -7.61 -2.93
N VAL A 17 -14.03 -7.36 -4.11
CA VAL A 17 -15.13 -8.19 -4.65
C VAL A 17 -14.71 -9.64 -4.91
N PHE A 18 -13.58 -9.87 -5.57
CA PHE A 18 -13.08 -11.21 -5.87
C PHE A 18 -12.79 -12.02 -4.59
N PRO A 19 -12.04 -11.48 -3.60
CA PRO A 19 -11.89 -12.10 -2.30
C PRO A 19 -13.21 -12.43 -1.60
N TYR A 20 -14.20 -11.53 -1.66
CA TYR A 20 -15.55 -11.80 -1.15
C TYR A 20 -16.20 -12.98 -1.87
N LEU A 21 -16.15 -13.03 -3.21
CA LEU A 21 -16.70 -14.15 -3.97
C LEU A 21 -16.01 -15.48 -3.63
N LEU A 22 -14.72 -15.47 -3.29
CA LEU A 22 -14.02 -16.68 -2.85
C LEU A 22 -14.58 -17.23 -1.54
N THR A 23 -15.09 -16.39 -0.63
CA THR A 23 -15.74 -16.85 0.63
C THR A 23 -17.01 -17.69 0.38
N LYS A 24 -17.57 -17.63 -0.83
CA LYS A 24 -18.73 -18.43 -1.24
C LYS A 24 -18.36 -19.83 -1.72
N ILE A 25 -17.06 -20.10 -1.88
CA ILE A 25 -16.55 -21.42 -2.23
C ILE A 25 -16.32 -22.19 -0.92
N ASP A 26 -16.94 -23.35 -0.80
CA ASP A 26 -16.72 -24.24 0.33
C ASP A 26 -15.34 -24.93 0.24
N PHE A 27 -14.31 -24.19 0.67
CA PHE A 27 -12.92 -24.63 0.63
C PHE A 27 -12.35 -24.89 2.04
N VAL A 28 -12.71 -24.05 3.02
CA VAL A 28 -12.32 -24.16 4.43
C VAL A 28 -13.56 -24.00 5.29
N SER A 29 -13.78 -24.92 6.22
CA SER A 29 -14.97 -24.99 7.07
C SER A 29 -15.16 -23.77 7.97
N THR A 30 -14.07 -23.07 8.29
CA THR A 30 -14.06 -21.85 9.11
C THR A 30 -14.29 -20.57 8.30
N VAL A 31 -14.40 -20.67 6.97
CA VAL A 31 -14.59 -19.53 6.05
C VAL A 31 -15.83 -19.75 5.19
N GLY A 32 -16.85 -18.92 5.40
CA GLY A 32 -18.14 -19.01 4.71
C GLY A 32 -19.29 -18.72 5.67
N GLY A 33 -20.52 -18.70 5.15
CA GLY A 33 -21.73 -18.57 5.99
C GLY A 33 -21.84 -17.25 6.77
N MET A 34 -21.40 -16.14 6.18
CA MET A 34 -21.52 -14.80 6.78
C MET A 34 -22.99 -14.44 7.06
N SER A 35 -23.21 -13.62 8.09
CA SER A 35 -24.53 -13.12 8.44
C SER A 35 -25.11 -12.22 7.35
N GLU A 36 -26.44 -12.16 7.25
CA GLU A 36 -27.14 -11.30 6.28
C GLU A 36 -26.76 -9.82 6.47
N GLU A 37 -26.50 -9.40 7.71
CA GLU A 37 -26.06 -8.05 8.06
C GLU A 37 -24.67 -7.75 7.48
N THR A 38 -23.73 -8.67 7.61
CA THR A 38 -22.39 -8.55 7.02
C THR A 38 -22.46 -8.49 5.50
N GLU A 39 -23.28 -9.34 4.87
CA GLU A 39 -23.48 -9.29 3.42
C GLU A 39 -24.07 -7.97 2.96
N ALA A 40 -25.05 -7.42 3.69
CA ALA A 40 -25.63 -6.11 3.39
C ALA A 40 -24.58 -5.00 3.41
N LEU A 41 -23.65 -5.00 4.38
CA LEU A 41 -22.54 -4.05 4.47
C LEU A 41 -21.55 -4.19 3.31
N ILE A 42 -21.26 -5.41 2.88
CA ILE A 42 -20.40 -5.66 1.71
C ILE A 42 -21.06 -5.13 0.44
N HIS A 43 -22.34 -5.42 0.23
CA HIS A 43 -23.10 -4.90 -0.92
C HIS A 43 -23.19 -3.38 -0.90
N LEU A 44 -23.42 -2.77 0.28
CA LEU A 44 -23.39 -1.32 0.47
C LEU A 44 -22.04 -0.73 0.07
N SER A 45 -20.94 -1.37 0.45
CA SER A 45 -19.58 -0.96 0.09
C SER A 45 -19.35 -1.00 -1.42
N ILE A 46 -19.81 -2.07 -2.10
CA ILE A 46 -19.72 -2.21 -3.56
C ILE A 46 -20.52 -1.10 -4.26
N PHE A 47 -21.72 -0.82 -3.76
CA PHE A 47 -22.58 0.24 -4.28
C PHE A 47 -21.94 1.63 -4.08
N ALA A 48 -21.48 1.94 -2.86
CA ALA A 48 -20.83 3.19 -2.51
C ALA A 48 -19.57 3.45 -3.37
N TYR A 49 -18.73 2.42 -3.56
CA TYR A 49 -17.54 2.51 -4.39
C TYR A 49 -17.89 2.82 -5.85
N SER A 50 -18.88 2.09 -6.39
CA SER A 50 -19.35 2.28 -7.77
C SER A 50 -19.92 3.69 -7.98
N LEU A 51 -20.73 4.17 -7.03
CA LEU A 51 -21.28 5.51 -7.04
C LEU A 51 -20.20 6.59 -6.97
N GLY A 52 -19.16 6.40 -6.14
CA GLY A 52 -18.03 7.33 -6.05
C GLY A 52 -17.22 7.43 -7.35
N LEU A 53 -17.00 6.30 -8.04
CA LEU A 53 -16.38 6.32 -9.37
C LEU A 53 -17.24 7.04 -10.41
N LEU A 54 -18.55 6.77 -10.42
CA LEU A 54 -19.49 7.43 -11.32
C LEU A 54 -19.56 8.94 -11.05
N PHE A 55 -19.60 9.34 -9.79
CA PHE A 55 -19.55 10.75 -9.38
C PHE A 55 -18.28 11.43 -9.90
N CYS A 56 -17.12 10.79 -9.75
CA CYS A 56 -15.85 11.32 -10.28
C CYS A 56 -15.86 11.47 -11.81
N LEU A 57 -16.45 10.51 -12.53
CA LEU A 57 -16.60 10.57 -13.99
C LEU A 57 -17.59 11.67 -14.43
N GLY A 58 -18.71 11.82 -13.72
CA GLY A 58 -19.70 12.87 -13.96
C GLY A 58 -19.10 14.25 -13.74
N LEU A 59 -18.44 14.46 -12.59
CA LEU A 59 -17.77 15.72 -12.25
C LEU A 59 -16.70 16.08 -13.29
N ARG A 60 -15.96 15.11 -13.82
CA ARG A 60 -15.04 15.33 -14.94
C ARG A 60 -15.73 15.72 -16.23
N SER A 61 -16.86 15.10 -16.55
CA SER A 61 -17.58 15.38 -17.80
C SER A 61 -18.19 16.79 -17.76
N CYS A 62 -18.75 17.20 -16.61
CA CYS A 62 -19.25 18.55 -16.40
C CYS A 62 -18.12 19.60 -16.44
N LEU A 63 -16.97 19.32 -15.82
CA LEU A 63 -15.83 20.24 -15.83
C LEU A 63 -15.04 20.23 -17.15
N ALA A 64 -15.10 19.15 -17.94
CA ALA A 64 -14.49 19.08 -19.27
C ALA A 64 -15.14 20.07 -20.24
N GLY A 65 -16.43 20.40 -20.06
CA GLY A 65 -17.10 21.49 -20.78
C GLY A 65 -16.49 22.87 -20.52
N PHE A 66 -15.80 23.07 -19.39
CA PHE A 66 -15.12 24.33 -19.03
C PHE A 66 -13.60 24.31 -19.28
N VAL A 67 -12.97 23.13 -19.37
CA VAL A 67 -11.50 22.96 -19.49
C VAL A 67 -11.18 22.14 -20.74
N LEU A 68 -11.58 22.63 -21.90
CA LEU A 68 -11.15 22.05 -23.17
C LEU A 68 -9.67 22.38 -23.43
N ARG A 69 -8.90 21.37 -23.84
CA ARG A 69 -7.48 21.39 -24.24
C ARG A 69 -6.47 21.66 -23.11
N LYS A 70 -6.22 20.68 -22.25
CA LYS A 70 -4.89 20.56 -21.64
C LYS A 70 -4.02 19.65 -22.49
N SER A 71 -2.99 20.26 -23.07
CA SER A 71 -1.88 19.61 -23.77
C SER A 71 -1.44 18.37 -22.99
N LEU A 72 -1.24 17.28 -23.72
CA LEU A 72 -0.78 16.02 -23.16
C LEU A 72 0.61 16.27 -22.59
N VAL A 73 0.75 16.18 -21.28
CA VAL A 73 2.04 16.28 -20.61
C VAL A 73 2.87 15.06 -20.97
N VAL A 74 3.92 15.26 -21.77
CA VAL A 74 4.67 14.15 -22.37
C VAL A 74 5.88 13.76 -21.53
N ASN A 75 6.63 14.75 -21.02
CA ASN A 75 7.87 14.50 -20.29
C ASN A 75 7.81 15.04 -18.86
N VAL A 76 8.27 14.20 -17.92
CA VAL A 76 8.43 14.53 -16.51
C VAL A 76 9.93 14.51 -16.19
N TYR A 77 10.40 15.51 -15.45
CA TYR A 77 11.80 15.68 -15.08
C TYR A 77 11.93 16.12 -13.61
N ILE A 78 13.13 16.08 -13.05
CA ILE A 78 13.41 16.54 -11.69
C ILE A 78 13.77 18.04 -11.74
N ARG A 79 13.02 18.89 -11.02
CA ARG A 79 13.23 20.35 -10.98
C ARG A 79 14.45 20.78 -10.15
N GLN A 80 14.56 20.23 -8.94
CA GLN A 80 15.54 20.66 -7.93
C GLN A 80 16.38 19.47 -7.50
N LEU A 81 17.29 19.03 -8.38
CA LEU A 81 18.04 17.79 -8.16
C LEU A 81 18.88 17.84 -6.88
N THR A 82 19.63 18.92 -6.63
CA THR A 82 20.47 19.05 -5.43
C THR A 82 19.67 18.95 -4.14
N PHE A 83 18.53 19.65 -4.07
CA PHE A 83 17.67 19.60 -2.89
C PHE A 83 17.04 18.21 -2.72
N LEU A 84 16.68 17.53 -3.82
CA LEU A 84 16.19 16.16 -3.78
C LEU A 84 17.25 15.19 -3.24
N TYR A 85 18.51 15.37 -3.64
CA TYR A 85 19.64 14.60 -3.08
C TYR A 85 19.71 14.79 -1.57
N VAL A 86 19.83 16.03 -1.09
CA VAL A 86 19.94 16.31 0.35
C VAL A 86 18.74 15.74 1.10
N PHE A 87 17.53 15.97 0.60
CA PHE A 87 16.29 15.48 1.21
C PHE A 87 16.25 13.95 1.34
N LEU A 88 16.45 13.21 0.24
CA LEU A 88 16.36 11.75 0.26
C LEU A 88 17.49 11.11 1.06
N PHE A 89 18.72 11.63 0.96
CA PHE A 89 19.85 11.07 1.70
C PHE A 89 19.78 11.37 3.20
N ALA A 90 19.37 12.57 3.60
CA ALA A 90 19.18 12.90 5.01
C ALA A 90 18.07 12.04 5.63
N TRP A 91 16.95 11.88 4.93
CA TRP A 91 15.86 11.03 5.38
C TRP A 91 16.30 9.56 5.45
N PHE A 92 16.99 9.05 4.43
CA PHE A 92 17.53 7.69 4.44
C PHE A 92 18.46 7.46 5.63
N ALA A 93 19.42 8.35 5.86
CA ALA A 93 20.35 8.24 6.98
C ALA A 93 19.63 8.24 8.32
N LEU A 94 18.65 9.13 8.50
CA LEU A 94 17.83 9.19 9.71
C LEU A 94 17.03 7.90 9.92
N GLY A 95 16.41 7.37 8.87
CA GLY A 95 15.67 6.11 8.92
C GLY A 95 16.56 4.92 9.29
N VAL A 96 17.76 4.83 8.71
CA VAL A 96 18.76 3.80 9.07
C VAL A 96 19.20 3.94 10.52
N LEU A 97 19.50 5.16 10.98
CA LEU A 97 19.91 5.40 12.37
C LEU A 97 18.81 4.97 13.36
N CYS A 98 17.55 5.32 13.09
CA CYS A 98 16.43 4.89 13.93
C CYS A 98 16.26 3.36 13.91
N LEU A 99 16.33 2.72 12.74
CA LEU A 99 16.20 1.27 12.63
C LEU A 99 17.31 0.51 13.39
N PHE A 100 18.56 0.94 13.22
CA PHE A 100 19.68 0.33 13.92
C PHE A 100 19.69 0.63 15.42
N TYR A 101 19.13 1.78 15.82
CA TYR A 101 18.88 2.05 17.24
C TYR A 101 17.85 1.06 17.82
N GLU A 102 16.77 0.72 17.10
CA GLU A 102 15.83 -0.31 17.55
C GLU A 102 16.51 -1.68 17.68
N PHE A 103 17.32 -2.09 16.69
CA PHE A 103 18.08 -3.33 16.77
C PHE A 103 19.06 -3.34 17.95
N TYR A 104 19.75 -2.23 18.19
CA TYR A 104 20.65 -2.08 19.33
C TYR A 104 19.91 -2.18 20.66
N SER A 105 18.78 -1.48 20.81
CA SER A 105 17.96 -1.50 22.03
C SER A 105 17.39 -2.88 22.34
N MET A 106 17.08 -3.68 21.33
CA MET A 106 16.63 -5.07 21.51
C MET A 106 17.79 -6.07 21.69
N GLY A 107 19.02 -5.67 21.41
CA GLY A 107 20.20 -6.55 21.44
C GLY A 107 20.26 -7.59 20.31
N ALA A 108 19.37 -7.50 19.32
CA ALA A 108 19.30 -8.46 18.21
C ALA A 108 18.68 -7.84 16.95
N ILE A 109 19.05 -8.39 15.80
CA ILE A 109 18.35 -8.18 14.53
C ILE A 109 17.27 -9.25 14.42
N PRO A 110 15.96 -8.90 14.33
CA PRO A 110 14.88 -9.88 14.38
C PRO A 110 15.04 -11.01 13.37
N LEU A 111 15.40 -10.72 12.11
CA LEU A 111 15.55 -11.75 11.06
C LEU A 111 16.57 -12.86 11.42
N PHE A 112 17.57 -12.55 12.24
CA PHE A 112 18.63 -13.49 12.64
C PHE A 112 18.42 -14.08 14.04
N SER A 113 17.32 -13.74 14.71
CA SER A 113 17.02 -14.21 16.06
C SER A 113 16.34 -15.57 16.08
N GLY A 114 16.50 -16.30 17.20
CA GLY A 114 15.81 -17.58 17.41
C GLY A 114 14.29 -17.45 17.53
N ASP A 115 13.80 -16.32 18.05
CA ASP A 115 12.37 -15.99 18.15
C ASP A 115 12.03 -14.69 17.41
N VAL A 116 11.94 -14.81 16.08
CA VAL A 116 11.64 -13.67 15.19
C VAL A 116 10.25 -13.09 15.45
N GLU A 117 9.29 -13.92 15.86
CA GLU A 117 7.90 -13.49 16.07
C GLU A 117 7.78 -12.66 17.35
N GLU A 118 8.42 -13.07 18.44
CA GLU A 118 8.47 -12.27 19.65
C GLU A 118 9.21 -10.93 19.41
N LEU A 119 10.37 -10.98 18.75
CA LEU A 119 11.19 -9.79 18.54
C LEU A 119 10.58 -8.80 17.54
N ARG A 120 9.85 -9.23 16.51
CA ARG A 120 9.19 -8.30 15.58
C ARG A 120 8.07 -7.50 16.26
N PHE A 121 7.40 -8.07 17.26
CA PHE A 121 6.32 -7.38 17.99
C PHE A 121 6.86 -6.47 19.09
N LYS A 122 8.06 -6.77 19.62
CA LYS A 122 8.80 -5.89 20.53
C LYS A 122 9.59 -4.79 19.82
N LEU A 123 9.75 -4.89 18.50
CA LEU A 123 10.42 -3.89 17.66
C LEU A 123 9.57 -2.62 17.60
N GLN A 124 9.67 -1.78 18.64
CA GLN A 124 9.09 -0.44 18.74
C GLN A 124 9.56 0.20 20.06
N VAL A 125 10.77 0.76 20.09
CA VAL A 125 11.27 1.45 21.32
C VAL A 125 10.41 2.68 21.62
N SER A 126 9.97 3.36 20.57
CA SER A 126 9.02 4.46 20.61
C SER A 126 8.31 4.53 19.26
N GLY A 127 7.00 4.82 19.27
CA GLY A 127 6.22 4.96 18.03
C GLY A 127 6.84 5.98 17.05
N ALA A 128 7.39 7.09 17.54
CA ALA A 128 8.03 8.09 16.68
C ALA A 128 9.31 7.56 16.01
N VAL A 129 10.16 6.86 16.77
CA VAL A 129 11.40 6.25 16.26
C VAL A 129 11.07 5.17 15.24
N HIS A 130 10.11 4.32 15.56
CA HIS A 130 9.69 3.24 14.68
C HIS A 130 9.11 3.75 13.37
N LEU A 131 8.24 4.76 13.41
CA LEU A 131 7.67 5.38 12.21
C LEU A 131 8.75 5.97 11.30
N ILE A 132 9.79 6.58 11.87
CA ILE A 132 10.95 7.06 11.10
C ILE A 132 11.75 5.88 10.54
N ALA A 133 11.95 4.80 11.29
CA ALA A 133 12.63 3.60 10.82
C ALA A 133 11.91 2.96 9.62
N ILE A 134 10.62 2.67 9.74
CA ILE A 134 9.84 2.04 8.66
C ILE A 134 9.61 2.96 7.45
N SER A 135 9.75 4.29 7.63
CA SER A 135 9.70 5.25 6.52
C SER A 135 10.82 5.06 5.49
N LEU A 136 11.83 4.24 5.78
CA LEU A 136 12.82 3.78 4.79
C LEU A 136 12.16 3.22 3.52
N GLY A 137 10.99 2.58 3.63
CA GLY A 137 10.27 2.03 2.47
C GLY A 137 9.79 3.13 1.52
N ILE A 138 9.33 4.25 2.09
CA ILE A 138 8.92 5.46 1.35
C ILE A 138 10.12 6.03 0.61
N VAL A 139 11.21 6.26 1.33
CA VAL A 139 12.42 6.88 0.78
C VAL A 139 13.05 5.98 -0.29
N SER A 140 13.09 4.67 -0.06
CA SER A 140 13.52 3.69 -1.05
C SER A 140 12.69 3.75 -2.33
N THR A 141 11.37 3.83 -2.20
CA THR A 141 10.48 4.01 -3.36
C THR A 141 10.80 5.29 -4.11
N LEU A 142 10.99 6.41 -3.39
CA LEU A 142 11.33 7.70 -4.00
C LEU A 142 12.69 7.68 -4.69
N PHE A 143 13.69 6.99 -4.13
CA PHE A 143 14.98 6.76 -4.80
C PHE A 143 14.80 6.02 -6.12
N LEU A 144 14.07 4.90 -6.13
CA LEU A 144 13.87 4.10 -7.34
C LEU A 144 13.04 4.83 -8.40
N VAL A 145 12.01 5.55 -7.99
CA VAL A 145 11.20 6.39 -8.89
C VAL A 145 12.06 7.50 -9.50
N SER A 146 12.84 8.20 -8.67
CA SER A 146 13.73 9.28 -9.09
C SER A 146 14.82 8.78 -10.05
N ALA A 147 15.35 7.57 -9.83
CA ALA A 147 16.32 6.94 -10.73
C ALA A 147 15.79 6.80 -12.17
N SER A 148 14.46 6.74 -12.36
CA SER A 148 13.84 6.64 -13.68
C SER A 148 14.00 7.91 -14.53
N PHE A 149 14.38 9.04 -13.92
CA PHE A 149 14.63 10.33 -14.55
C PHE A 149 16.12 10.67 -14.64
N LEU A 150 17.00 9.83 -14.09
CA LEU A 150 18.44 10.04 -14.04
C LEU A 150 19.19 9.13 -15.01
N VAL A 151 20.42 9.50 -15.33
CA VAL A 151 21.34 8.76 -16.21
C VAL A 151 22.74 8.64 -15.59
N GLY A 152 23.53 7.67 -16.07
CA GLY A 152 24.91 7.43 -15.64
C GLY A 152 25.04 7.04 -14.16
N TRP A 153 26.13 7.46 -13.53
CA TRP A 153 26.46 7.15 -12.13
C TRP A 153 25.36 7.56 -11.14
N ARG A 154 24.72 8.71 -11.38
CA ARG A 154 23.63 9.23 -10.52
C ARG A 154 22.46 8.25 -10.42
N LYS A 155 22.10 7.61 -11.53
CA LYS A 155 21.06 6.58 -11.58
C LYS A 155 21.44 5.36 -10.75
N LEU A 156 22.68 4.89 -10.87
CA LEU A 156 23.16 3.72 -10.13
C LEU A 156 23.16 3.97 -8.62
N VAL A 157 23.60 5.15 -8.19
CA VAL A 157 23.55 5.57 -6.78
C VAL A 157 22.13 5.51 -6.25
N PHE A 158 21.15 6.08 -6.96
CA PHE A 158 19.75 6.05 -6.54
C PHE A 158 19.18 4.61 -6.49
N ILE A 159 19.52 3.76 -7.47
CA ILE A 159 19.11 2.36 -7.45
C ILE A 159 19.70 1.62 -6.25
N PHE A 160 21.00 1.83 -5.98
CA PHE A 160 21.70 1.20 -4.88
C PHE A 160 21.06 1.54 -3.53
N PHE A 161 20.89 2.83 -3.21
CA PHE A 161 20.27 3.25 -1.94
C PHE A 161 18.80 2.82 -1.85
N GLY A 162 18.06 2.85 -2.96
CA GLY A 162 16.69 2.35 -3.00
C GLY A 162 16.59 0.86 -2.62
N LEU A 163 17.42 0.01 -3.22
CA LEU A 163 17.48 -1.43 -2.91
C LEU A 163 18.01 -1.70 -1.50
N MET A 164 19.02 -0.93 -1.06
CA MET A 164 19.62 -1.08 0.26
C MET A 164 18.61 -0.80 1.37
N GLY A 165 17.76 0.23 1.24
CA GLY A 165 16.72 0.50 2.24
C GLY A 165 15.66 -0.61 2.33
N PHE A 166 15.27 -1.23 1.21
CA PHE A 166 14.42 -2.42 1.25
C PHE A 166 15.13 -3.62 1.89
N GLY A 167 16.42 -3.78 1.65
CA GLY A 167 17.26 -4.78 2.32
C GLY A 167 17.28 -4.58 3.84
N PHE A 168 17.48 -3.35 4.31
CA PHE A 168 17.44 -3.03 5.74
C PHE A 168 16.07 -3.28 6.36
N LEU A 169 14.99 -2.90 5.69
CA LEU A 169 13.64 -3.20 6.17
C LEU A 169 13.37 -4.70 6.24
N ALA A 170 13.90 -5.51 5.32
CA ALA A 170 13.76 -6.96 5.40
C ALA A 170 14.42 -7.56 6.67
N LEU A 171 15.42 -6.88 7.25
CA LEU A 171 16.07 -7.32 8.50
C LEU A 171 15.15 -7.24 9.73
N THR A 172 14.07 -6.46 9.66
CA THR A 172 13.05 -6.42 10.71
C THR A 172 12.29 -7.73 10.86
N GLY A 173 12.36 -8.63 9.87
CA GLY A 173 11.53 -9.83 9.81
C GLY A 173 10.05 -9.52 9.52
N ASN A 174 9.67 -8.24 9.42
CA ASN A 174 8.32 -7.81 9.12
C ASN A 174 8.12 -7.69 7.59
N ARG A 175 7.17 -8.49 7.09
CA ARG A 175 6.91 -8.60 5.65
C ARG A 175 6.24 -7.34 5.10
N SER A 176 5.36 -6.70 5.87
CA SER A 176 4.63 -5.51 5.40
C SER A 176 5.56 -4.35 5.06
N ASP A 177 6.58 -4.10 5.88
CA ASP A 177 7.28 -2.81 5.88
C ASP A 177 8.07 -2.58 4.59
N SER A 178 8.66 -3.64 4.05
CA SER A 178 9.35 -3.61 2.75
C SER A 178 8.41 -3.89 1.57
N MET A 179 7.47 -4.83 1.70
CA MET A 179 6.68 -5.31 0.56
C MET A 179 5.67 -4.30 0.04
N LEU A 180 4.98 -3.58 0.93
CA LEU A 180 3.98 -2.59 0.51
C LEU A 180 4.61 -1.56 -0.45
N CYS A 181 5.78 -1.03 -0.07
CA CYS A 181 6.52 -0.04 -0.86
C CYS A 181 7.14 -0.63 -2.15
N MET A 182 7.58 -1.89 -2.14
CA MET A 182 8.04 -2.59 -3.35
C MET A 182 6.92 -2.75 -4.38
N VAL A 183 5.71 -3.14 -3.96
CA VAL A 183 4.56 -3.28 -4.87
C VAL A 183 4.15 -1.92 -5.45
N VAL A 184 4.17 -0.86 -4.65
CA VAL A 184 3.93 0.51 -5.14
C VAL A 184 4.96 0.91 -6.21
N THR A 185 6.23 0.60 -5.99
CA THR A 185 7.31 0.82 -6.97
C THR A 185 7.02 0.05 -8.27
N PHE A 186 6.63 -1.22 -8.17
CA PHE A 186 6.25 -2.04 -9.32
C PHE A 186 5.09 -1.42 -10.11
N LEU A 187 4.00 -1.06 -9.43
CA LEU A 187 2.82 -0.46 -10.02
C LEU A 187 3.14 0.87 -10.71
N TYR A 188 4.01 1.70 -10.10
CA TYR A 188 4.50 2.92 -10.74
C TYR A 188 5.16 2.63 -12.09
N PHE A 189 6.07 1.66 -12.17
CA PHE A 189 6.76 1.33 -13.41
C PHE A 189 5.84 0.66 -14.44
N LEU A 190 4.90 -0.17 -13.98
CA LEU A 190 3.86 -0.78 -14.80
C LEU A 190 2.99 0.31 -15.48
N PHE A 191 2.52 1.28 -14.70
CA PHE A 191 1.64 2.36 -15.18
C PHE A 191 2.39 3.42 -16.01
N SER A 192 3.68 3.63 -15.72
CA SER A 192 4.57 4.52 -16.47
C SER A 192 4.99 3.97 -17.84
N ARG A 193 4.58 2.74 -18.21
CA ARG A 193 5.00 2.03 -19.45
C ARG A 193 6.50 1.82 -19.57
N LYS A 194 7.25 1.95 -18.47
CA LYS A 194 8.66 1.53 -18.38
C LYS A 194 8.72 0.05 -17.95
N SER A 195 7.98 -0.81 -18.66
CA SER A 195 7.64 -2.16 -18.18
C SER A 195 8.87 -3.03 -17.90
N VAL A 196 9.96 -2.86 -18.66
CA VAL A 196 11.22 -3.59 -18.43
C VAL A 196 11.79 -3.33 -17.04
N PHE A 197 11.67 -2.11 -16.50
CA PHE A 197 12.05 -1.82 -15.11
C PHE A 197 11.06 -2.43 -14.12
N GLY A 198 9.76 -2.31 -14.40
CA GLY A 198 8.71 -2.90 -13.56
C GLY A 198 8.88 -4.41 -13.39
N VAL A 199 9.10 -5.15 -14.48
CA VAL A 199 9.28 -6.61 -14.46
C VAL A 199 10.54 -6.98 -13.68
N LYS A 200 11.67 -6.28 -13.87
CA LYS A 200 12.91 -6.56 -13.13
C LYS A 200 12.74 -6.36 -11.62
N PHE A 201 12.14 -5.25 -11.20
CA PHE A 201 11.86 -5.01 -9.79
C PHE A 201 10.84 -6.00 -9.21
N PHE A 202 9.81 -6.38 -9.99
CA PHE A 202 8.86 -7.41 -9.58
C PHE A 202 9.54 -8.75 -9.35
N VAL A 203 10.42 -9.18 -10.29
CA VAL A 203 11.18 -10.42 -10.13
C VAL A 203 12.06 -10.36 -8.89
N ILE A 204 12.75 -9.25 -8.64
CA ILE A 204 13.57 -9.09 -7.42
C ILE A 204 12.69 -9.18 -6.16
N ALA A 205 11.57 -8.44 -6.10
CA ALA A 205 10.66 -8.47 -4.96
C ALA A 205 10.04 -9.86 -4.75
N PHE A 206 9.68 -10.54 -5.84
CA PHE A 206 9.16 -11.90 -5.82
C PHE A 206 10.20 -12.92 -5.33
N LEU A 207 11.46 -12.81 -5.77
CA LEU A 207 12.55 -13.66 -5.30
C LEU A 207 12.86 -13.41 -3.82
N MET A 208 12.88 -12.15 -3.37
CA MET A 208 13.04 -11.81 -1.95
C MET A 208 11.90 -12.38 -1.10
N LEU A 209 10.65 -12.25 -1.57
CA LEU A 209 9.49 -12.83 -0.89
C LEU A 209 9.55 -14.35 -0.84
N SER A 210 9.84 -14.98 -1.97
CA SER A 210 9.93 -16.44 -2.07
C SER A 210 11.04 -16.97 -1.16
N GLY A 211 12.20 -16.31 -1.13
CA GLY A 211 13.28 -16.63 -0.19
C GLY A 211 12.84 -16.50 1.26
N PHE A 212 12.15 -15.42 1.64
CA PHE A 212 11.62 -15.25 2.99
C PHE A 212 10.57 -16.32 3.36
N VAL A 213 9.62 -16.61 2.47
CA VAL A 213 8.58 -17.63 2.66
C VAL A 213 9.21 -19.00 2.83
N LEU A 214 10.21 -19.34 2.02
CA LEU A 214 10.95 -20.61 2.14
C LEU A 214 11.70 -20.71 3.47
N VAL A 215 12.33 -19.62 3.93
CA VAL A 215 12.99 -19.58 5.25
C VAL A 215 11.97 -19.79 6.38
N LYS A 216 10.80 -19.13 6.31
CA LYS A 216 9.72 -19.32 7.29
C LYS A 216 9.19 -20.76 7.27
N PHE A 217 8.90 -21.29 6.08
CA PHE A 217 8.38 -22.65 5.90
C PHE A 217 9.37 -23.70 6.41
N TYR A 218 10.64 -23.59 6.02
CA TYR A 218 11.71 -24.45 6.55
C TYR A 218 11.74 -24.41 8.08
N ARG A 219 11.61 -23.22 8.68
CA ARG A 219 11.54 -23.07 10.13
C ARG A 219 10.32 -23.81 10.71
N GLU A 220 9.12 -23.51 10.24
CA GLU A 220 7.89 -24.13 10.79
C GLU A 220 7.92 -25.67 10.72
N VAL A 221 8.44 -26.23 9.62
CA VAL A 221 8.64 -27.68 9.47
C VAL A 221 9.75 -28.21 10.39
N SER A 222 10.86 -27.49 10.53
CA SER A 222 12.02 -27.93 11.33
C SER A 222 11.77 -27.90 12.84
N TYR A 223 10.84 -27.05 13.30
CA TYR A 223 10.50 -26.89 14.72
C TYR A 223 9.26 -27.70 15.15
N GLY A 224 8.74 -28.58 14.29
CA GLY A 224 7.75 -29.59 14.68
C GLY A 224 6.35 -29.05 14.99
N VAL A 225 5.96 -27.90 14.45
CA VAL A 225 4.55 -27.46 14.49
C VAL A 225 3.81 -28.31 13.47
N ASP A 226 2.77 -29.04 13.89
CA ASP A 226 1.93 -29.88 13.02
C ASP A 226 1.01 -29.02 12.13
N TYR A 227 1.64 -28.14 11.35
CA TYR A 227 1.02 -27.16 10.48
C TYR A 227 0.16 -27.82 9.40
N LEU A 228 0.54 -29.04 8.97
CA LEU A 228 -0.23 -29.81 8.01
C LEU A 228 -1.51 -30.38 8.62
N GLU A 229 -1.44 -30.94 9.84
CA GLU A 229 -2.62 -31.44 10.56
C GLU A 229 -3.61 -30.30 10.83
N MET A 230 -3.14 -29.14 11.28
CA MET A 230 -3.97 -27.94 11.45
C MET A 230 -4.69 -27.51 10.15
N ILE A 231 -4.03 -27.65 8.99
CA ILE A 231 -4.67 -27.36 7.70
C ILE A 231 -5.72 -28.42 7.37
N GLU A 232 -5.41 -29.71 7.55
CA GLU A 232 -6.34 -30.80 7.26
C GLU A 232 -7.64 -30.68 8.05
N GLU A 233 -7.56 -30.33 9.33
CA GLU A 233 -8.75 -30.11 10.18
C GLU A 233 -9.66 -28.98 9.68
N GLN A 234 -9.10 -28.00 8.97
CA GLN A 234 -9.85 -26.84 8.49
C GLN A 234 -10.36 -26.99 7.06
N LEU A 235 -9.75 -27.85 6.24
CA LEU A 235 -10.18 -28.06 4.87
C LEU A 235 -11.53 -28.78 4.81
N THR A 236 -12.42 -28.34 3.93
CA THR A 236 -13.68 -29.05 3.70
C THR A 236 -13.45 -30.22 2.74
N GLY A 237 -13.94 -31.42 3.08
CA GLY A 237 -13.79 -32.64 2.28
C GLY A 237 -12.37 -33.23 2.27
N GLU A 238 -12.09 -34.17 1.35
CA GLU A 238 -10.78 -34.85 1.30
C GLU A 238 -9.63 -33.87 1.05
N SER A 239 -8.54 -34.03 1.81
CA SER A 239 -7.31 -33.27 1.62
C SER A 239 -6.63 -33.67 0.31
N SER A 240 -6.01 -32.69 -0.36
CA SER A 240 -5.21 -32.95 -1.56
C SER A 240 -4.05 -31.99 -1.64
N PHE A 241 -2.98 -32.38 -2.33
CA PHE A 241 -1.79 -31.54 -2.51
C PHE A 241 -2.13 -30.14 -3.06
N LEU A 242 -3.08 -30.05 -3.99
CA LEU A 242 -3.53 -28.78 -4.54
C LEU A 242 -4.22 -27.91 -3.48
N LYS A 243 -5.03 -28.49 -2.58
CA LYS A 243 -5.67 -27.74 -1.49
C LYS A 243 -4.64 -27.21 -0.51
N PHE A 244 -3.65 -27.99 -0.11
CA PHE A 244 -2.55 -27.52 0.74
C PHE A 244 -1.79 -26.35 0.12
N LEU A 245 -1.51 -26.41 -1.19
CA LEU A 245 -0.82 -25.34 -1.90
C LEU A 245 -1.65 -24.05 -1.95
N LEU A 246 -2.96 -24.16 -2.17
CA LEU A 246 -3.85 -23.00 -2.31
C LEU A 246 -4.32 -22.44 -0.96
N TYR A 247 -4.26 -23.21 0.12
CA TYR A 247 -4.78 -22.83 1.43
C TYR A 247 -4.25 -21.49 1.96
N PRO A 248 -2.93 -21.22 1.98
CA PRO A 248 -2.43 -19.94 2.49
C PRO A 248 -2.92 -18.74 1.68
N LEU A 249 -3.06 -18.91 0.35
CA LEU A 249 -3.57 -17.86 -0.53
C LEU A 249 -5.07 -17.63 -0.29
N TYR A 250 -5.85 -18.71 -0.20
CA TYR A 250 -7.27 -18.64 0.09
C TYR A 250 -7.53 -17.93 1.42
N MET A 251 -6.86 -18.37 2.50
CA MET A 251 -7.00 -17.76 3.83
C MET A 251 -6.57 -16.29 3.82
N THR A 252 -5.46 -15.93 3.15
CA THR A 252 -5.02 -14.53 3.07
C THR A 252 -6.07 -13.63 2.42
N LEU A 253 -6.78 -14.12 1.39
CA LEU A 253 -7.78 -13.34 0.67
C LEU A 253 -9.11 -13.28 1.42
N THR A 254 -9.52 -14.36 2.07
CA THR A 254 -10.89 -14.53 2.58
C THR A 254 -11.03 -14.24 4.07
N TYR A 255 -9.98 -14.47 4.87
CA TYR A 255 -10.10 -14.46 6.32
C TYR A 255 -10.49 -13.10 6.91
N GLY A 256 -10.09 -11.99 6.26
CA GLY A 256 -10.50 -10.64 6.66
C GLY A 256 -12.02 -10.43 6.66
N TYR A 257 -12.77 -11.17 5.83
CA TYR A 257 -14.24 -11.14 5.82
C TYR A 257 -14.84 -11.87 7.02
N MET A 258 -14.23 -12.97 7.47
CA MET A 258 -14.69 -13.66 8.67
C MET A 258 -14.51 -12.82 9.91
N ILE A 259 -13.42 -12.05 9.96
CA ILE A 259 -13.19 -11.09 11.03
C ILE A 259 -14.20 -9.94 10.98
N LEU A 260 -14.54 -9.43 9.80
CA LEU A 260 -15.61 -8.44 9.64
C LEU A 260 -16.93 -9.01 10.18
N ASP A 261 -17.29 -10.24 9.81
CA ASP A 261 -18.53 -10.89 10.26
C ASP A 261 -18.61 -11.01 11.78
N ARG A 262 -17.51 -11.42 12.43
CA ARG A 262 -17.43 -11.46 13.90
C ARG A 262 -17.64 -10.08 14.53
N LEU A 263 -17.09 -9.01 13.94
CA LEU A 263 -17.29 -7.65 14.44
C LEU A 263 -18.74 -7.18 14.26
N VAL A 264 -19.37 -7.49 13.13
CA VAL A 264 -20.79 -7.17 12.89
C VAL A 264 -21.67 -7.89 13.91
N ASN A 265 -21.48 -9.21 14.06
CA ASN A 265 -22.26 -10.03 14.99
C ASN A 265 -22.01 -9.69 16.47
N ALA A 266 -20.84 -9.12 16.80
CA ALA A 266 -20.56 -8.57 18.13
C ALA A 266 -21.31 -7.26 18.42
N GLY A 267 -21.99 -6.67 17.42
CA GLY A 267 -22.80 -5.47 17.58
C GLY A 267 -21.99 -4.20 17.80
N VAL A 268 -20.72 -4.16 17.36
CA VAL A 268 -19.84 -3.00 17.58
C VAL A 268 -20.04 -1.85 16.58
N GLU A 269 -21.30 -1.52 16.26
CA GLU A 269 -21.61 -0.41 15.36
C GLU A 269 -21.36 0.94 16.03
N ALA A 270 -20.54 1.80 15.41
CA ALA A 270 -20.32 3.20 15.82
C ALA A 270 -19.90 3.40 17.29
N VAL A 271 -19.22 2.42 17.89
CA VAL A 271 -18.85 2.41 19.31
C VAL A 271 -17.67 3.34 19.61
N GLU A 272 -16.76 3.55 18.65
CA GLU A 272 -15.44 4.13 18.90
C GLU A 272 -15.23 5.55 18.37
N GLY A 273 -16.22 6.12 17.65
CA GLY A 273 -16.24 7.54 17.28
C GLY A 273 -15.00 8.05 16.52
N GLY A 274 -14.23 7.17 15.89
CA GLY A 274 -13.01 7.46 15.15
C GLY A 274 -11.75 6.82 15.73
N ARG A 275 -11.80 6.23 16.93
CA ARG A 275 -10.63 5.63 17.57
C ARG A 275 -10.11 4.41 16.83
N TYR A 276 -10.96 3.63 16.17
CA TYR A 276 -10.53 2.43 15.45
C TYR A 276 -9.86 2.76 14.10
N THR A 277 -10.42 3.71 13.36
CA THR A 277 -9.99 4.19 12.04
C THR A 277 -8.75 5.07 12.16
N PHE A 278 -8.68 5.88 13.21
CA PHE A 278 -7.58 6.81 13.44
C PHE A 278 -6.65 6.38 14.59
N TYR A 279 -6.69 5.11 14.99
CA TYR A 279 -5.91 4.57 16.13
C TYR A 279 -4.44 4.99 16.11
N ALA A 280 -3.78 4.88 14.96
CA ALA A 280 -2.37 5.24 14.83
C ALA A 280 -2.09 6.76 14.95
N PHE A 281 -3.10 7.63 14.90
CA PHE A 281 -2.96 9.03 15.33
C PHE A 281 -3.05 9.16 16.85
N TYR A 282 -3.93 8.38 17.49
CA TYR A 282 -4.03 8.34 18.96
C TYR A 282 -2.76 7.79 19.61
N SER A 283 -2.08 6.83 18.97
CA SER A 283 -0.80 6.30 19.44
C SER A 283 0.35 7.33 19.44
N LEU A 284 0.17 8.50 18.82
CA LEU A 284 1.13 9.62 18.89
C LEU A 284 0.90 10.53 20.11
N LEU A 285 -0.25 10.41 20.77
CA LEU A 285 -0.59 11.23 21.93
C LEU A 285 0.03 10.62 23.21
N PRO A 286 0.52 11.46 24.15
CA PRO A 286 1.07 10.96 25.41
C PRO A 286 -0.04 10.30 26.26
N GLY A 287 0.30 9.19 26.92
CA GLY A 287 -0.59 8.47 27.84
C GLY A 287 -0.64 6.96 27.57
N ALA A 288 -1.23 6.19 28.49
CA ALA A 288 -1.51 4.78 28.26
C ALA A 288 -2.67 4.65 27.26
N GLN A 289 -2.34 4.27 26.01
CA GLN A 289 -3.33 3.94 25.00
C GLN A 289 -3.55 2.43 25.05
N VAL A 290 -4.81 1.98 24.96
CA VAL A 290 -5.13 0.56 24.85
C VAL A 290 -4.57 0.07 23.52
N ASP A 291 -3.73 -0.96 23.54
CA ASP A 291 -3.19 -1.53 22.32
C ASP A 291 -4.31 -2.05 21.41
N PHE A 292 -4.12 -1.96 20.09
CA PHE A 292 -5.16 -2.38 19.15
C PHE A 292 -5.50 -3.86 19.27
N GLY A 293 -4.48 -4.70 19.48
CA GLY A 293 -4.67 -6.12 19.73
C GLY A 293 -5.53 -6.33 20.98
N THR A 294 -5.23 -5.59 22.06
CA THR A 294 -5.99 -5.63 23.31
C THR A 294 -7.45 -5.23 23.13
N PHE A 295 -7.72 -4.08 22.50
CA PHE A 295 -9.10 -3.63 22.24
C PHE A 295 -9.90 -4.66 21.44
N LYS A 296 -9.30 -5.20 20.39
CA LYS A 296 -9.96 -6.17 19.53
C LYS A 296 -10.21 -7.51 20.24
N ASN A 297 -9.24 -7.96 21.03
CA ASN A 297 -9.37 -9.18 21.82
C ASN A 297 -10.44 -9.03 22.91
N GLU A 298 -10.52 -7.86 23.54
CA GLU A 298 -11.60 -7.50 24.48
C GLU A 298 -12.98 -7.52 23.82
N VAL A 299 -13.11 -6.87 22.65
CA VAL A 299 -14.37 -6.79 21.90
C VAL A 299 -14.83 -8.15 21.36
N LEU A 300 -13.90 -8.92 20.79
CA LEU A 300 -14.21 -10.19 20.15
C LEU A 300 -14.21 -11.36 21.14
N GLY A 301 -13.84 -11.14 22.41
CA GLY A 301 -13.73 -12.19 23.42
C GLY A 301 -12.73 -13.28 23.05
N ILE A 302 -11.68 -12.93 22.31
CA ILE A 302 -10.66 -13.87 21.83
C ILE A 302 -9.32 -13.56 22.47
N ASP A 303 -8.57 -14.60 22.82
CA ASP A 303 -7.18 -14.49 23.28
C ASP A 303 -6.25 -14.87 22.12
N PHE A 304 -6.08 -13.95 21.17
CA PHE A 304 -5.22 -14.17 20.02
C PHE A 304 -4.02 -13.23 20.07
N TYR A 305 -2.82 -13.81 20.06
CA TYR A 305 -1.56 -13.11 20.34
C TYR A 305 -1.10 -12.17 19.21
N ALA A 306 -1.68 -12.27 18.01
CA ALA A 306 -1.38 -11.41 16.87
C ALA A 306 -2.59 -10.54 16.50
N GLU A 307 -2.39 -9.38 15.89
CA GLU A 307 -3.51 -8.59 15.41
C GLU A 307 -4.22 -9.34 14.26
N LEU A 308 -5.39 -9.94 14.50
CA LEU A 308 -6.23 -10.42 13.39
C LEU A 308 -6.58 -9.20 12.55
N THR A 309 -6.43 -9.27 11.23
CA THR A 309 -6.77 -8.16 10.34
C THR A 309 -8.13 -8.38 9.72
N SER A 310 -8.90 -7.31 9.61
CA SER A 310 -10.22 -7.31 8.99
C SER A 310 -10.14 -6.66 7.60
N THR A 311 -11.26 -6.55 6.89
CA THR A 311 -11.34 -5.73 5.67
C THR A 311 -11.39 -4.23 6.00
N VAL A 312 -11.16 -3.37 5.00
CA VAL A 312 -11.26 -1.91 5.15
C VAL A 312 -12.64 -1.43 5.63
N VAL A 313 -13.67 -2.22 5.38
CA VAL A 313 -15.05 -1.92 5.79
C VAL A 313 -15.20 -1.89 7.31
N SER A 314 -14.49 -2.76 8.05
CA SER A 314 -14.68 -2.81 9.50
C SER A 314 -14.26 -1.53 10.20
N ASN A 315 -13.23 -0.82 9.70
CA ASN A 315 -12.78 0.40 10.35
C ASN A 315 -13.86 1.47 10.33
N PHE A 316 -14.48 1.68 9.16
CA PHE A 316 -15.58 2.63 9.03
C PHE A 316 -16.83 2.16 9.78
N TYR A 317 -17.09 0.85 9.81
CA TYR A 317 -18.24 0.29 10.54
C TYR A 317 -18.11 0.47 12.06
N VAL A 318 -16.97 0.11 12.64
CA VAL A 318 -16.76 0.17 14.10
C VAL A 318 -16.85 1.62 14.62
N ASP A 319 -16.35 2.59 13.86
CA ASP A 319 -16.37 3.99 14.31
C ASP A 319 -17.63 4.77 13.95
N PHE A 320 -18.23 4.47 12.80
CA PHE A 320 -19.23 5.35 12.17
C PHE A 320 -20.44 4.58 11.61
N GLY A 321 -20.50 3.27 11.84
CA GLY A 321 -21.56 2.39 11.39
C GLY A 321 -21.70 2.28 9.88
N SER A 322 -22.86 1.79 9.46
CA SER A 322 -23.21 1.60 8.04
C SER A 322 -23.10 2.89 7.21
N ALA A 323 -23.49 4.04 7.76
CA ALA A 323 -23.34 5.34 7.12
C ALA A 323 -21.87 5.71 6.90
N GLY A 324 -21.02 5.44 7.89
CA GLY A 324 -19.58 5.58 7.79
C GLY A 324 -18.96 4.75 6.69
N VAL A 325 -19.37 3.48 6.58
CA VAL A 325 -18.94 2.58 5.50
C VAL A 325 -19.26 3.18 4.14
N PHE A 326 -20.50 3.64 3.94
CA PHE A 326 -20.90 4.26 2.68
C PHE A 326 -20.04 5.48 2.36
N ILE A 327 -19.91 6.43 3.29
CA ILE A 327 -19.18 7.68 3.07
C ILE A 327 -17.68 7.41 2.85
N GLY A 328 -17.07 6.57 3.69
CA GLY A 328 -15.65 6.24 3.62
C GLY A 328 -15.27 5.58 2.29
N VAL A 329 -16.01 4.53 1.91
CA VAL A 329 -15.76 3.80 0.65
C VAL A 329 -16.05 4.69 -0.56
N PHE A 330 -17.10 5.51 -0.52
CA PHE A 330 -17.40 6.50 -1.57
C PHE A 330 -16.24 7.50 -1.75
N LEU A 331 -15.75 8.10 -0.66
CA LEU A 331 -14.67 9.09 -0.71
C LEU A 331 -13.36 8.48 -1.23
N LEU A 332 -13.04 7.25 -0.81
CA LEU A 332 -11.88 6.51 -1.31
C LEU A 332 -11.97 6.26 -2.83
N ALA A 333 -13.16 5.88 -3.33
CA ALA A 333 -13.41 5.73 -4.76
C ALA A 333 -13.25 7.06 -5.51
N VAL A 334 -13.78 8.16 -4.98
CA VAL A 334 -13.62 9.50 -5.56
C VAL A 334 -12.13 9.89 -5.61
N LEU A 335 -11.37 9.64 -4.55
CA LEU A 335 -9.95 9.97 -4.47
C LEU A 335 -9.13 9.16 -5.48
N LEU A 336 -9.32 7.84 -5.56
CA LEU A 336 -8.64 7.00 -6.54
C LEU A 336 -9.05 7.36 -7.97
N GLY A 337 -10.35 7.58 -8.19
CA GLY A 337 -10.91 8.06 -9.44
C GLY A 337 -10.25 9.36 -9.88
N TRP A 338 -10.11 10.34 -8.97
CA TRP A 338 -9.45 11.62 -9.18
C TRP A 338 -7.97 11.44 -9.54
N ALA A 339 -7.23 10.65 -8.76
CA ALA A 339 -5.82 10.36 -9.01
C ALA A 339 -5.58 9.69 -10.35
N TYR A 340 -6.45 8.75 -10.76
CA TYR A 340 -6.36 8.06 -12.06
C TYR A 340 -6.41 9.02 -13.24
N GLY A 341 -7.39 9.92 -13.28
CA GLY A 341 -7.51 10.87 -14.38
C GLY A 341 -6.46 11.97 -14.32
N LYS A 342 -6.00 12.37 -13.13
CA LYS A 342 -4.83 13.25 -13.00
C LYS A 342 -3.58 12.58 -13.56
N ALA A 343 -3.32 11.32 -13.22
CA ALA A 343 -2.18 10.55 -13.74
C ALA A 343 -2.26 10.33 -15.27
N LYS A 344 -3.47 10.21 -15.84
CA LYS A 344 -3.67 10.18 -17.30
C LYS A 344 -3.30 11.48 -17.99
N GLN A 345 -3.58 12.61 -17.36
CA GLN A 345 -3.32 13.95 -17.92
C GLN A 345 -1.90 14.43 -17.65
N ASP A 346 -1.37 14.13 -16.46
CA ASP A 346 -0.09 14.57 -15.94
C ASP A 346 0.62 13.39 -15.28
N ARG A 347 1.67 12.92 -15.96
CA ARG A 347 2.43 11.72 -15.56
C ARG A 347 3.11 11.83 -14.21
N ARG A 348 3.26 13.03 -13.63
CA ARG A 348 3.81 13.20 -12.27
C ARG A 348 2.99 12.45 -11.24
N PHE A 349 1.67 12.41 -11.41
CA PHE A 349 0.76 11.79 -10.45
C PHE A 349 0.66 10.26 -10.59
N ILE A 350 1.45 9.62 -11.45
CA ILE A 350 1.44 8.15 -11.58
C ILE A 350 1.88 7.49 -10.27
N LEU A 351 2.85 8.05 -9.55
CA LEU A 351 3.30 7.49 -8.27
C LEU A 351 2.18 7.56 -7.21
N LEU A 352 1.53 8.71 -7.08
CA LEU A 352 0.39 8.88 -6.19
C LEU A 352 -0.76 7.92 -6.55
N TYR A 353 -1.03 7.75 -7.84
CA TYR A 353 -2.02 6.78 -8.30
C TYR A 353 -1.63 5.35 -7.96
N ALA A 354 -0.37 4.95 -8.20
CA ALA A 354 0.13 3.61 -7.88
C ALA A 354 -0.02 3.29 -6.39
N LEU A 355 0.25 4.26 -5.52
CA LEU A 355 0.05 4.14 -4.08
C LEU A 355 -1.43 3.91 -3.72
N LEU A 356 -2.34 4.77 -4.17
CA LEU A 356 -3.77 4.66 -3.88
C LEU A 356 -4.38 3.38 -4.47
N TYR A 357 -3.92 3.01 -5.66
CA TYR A 357 -4.31 1.77 -6.34
C TYR A 357 -3.89 0.54 -5.53
N PHE A 358 -2.66 0.55 -5.00
CA PHE A 358 -2.18 -0.52 -4.13
C PHE A 358 -3.00 -0.64 -2.85
N HIS A 359 -3.27 0.48 -2.17
CA HIS A 359 -4.12 0.45 -0.97
C HIS A 359 -5.51 -0.11 -1.28
N THR A 360 -6.05 0.16 -2.46
CA THR A 360 -7.32 -0.43 -2.93
C THR A 360 -7.21 -1.93 -3.22
N LEU A 361 -6.09 -2.39 -3.77
CA LEU A 361 -5.85 -3.81 -4.02
C LEU A 361 -5.81 -4.65 -2.74
N ILE A 362 -5.47 -4.05 -1.60
CA ILE A 362 -5.41 -4.74 -0.32
C ILE A 362 -6.62 -4.43 0.57
N TYR A 363 -7.76 -3.98 0.02
CA TYR A 363 -8.96 -3.69 0.85
C TYR A 363 -9.50 -4.91 1.62
N PHE A 364 -9.20 -6.12 1.15
CA PHE A 364 -9.49 -7.37 1.86
C PHE A 364 -8.62 -7.56 3.12
N TYR A 365 -7.53 -6.79 3.26
CA TYR A 365 -6.54 -6.92 4.32
C TYR A 365 -6.16 -5.56 4.88
N MET A 366 -6.65 -5.24 6.08
CA MET A 366 -6.35 -4.00 6.77
C MET A 366 -5.60 -4.24 8.08
N TYR A 367 -4.34 -3.82 8.10
CA TYR A 367 -3.53 -3.72 9.31
C TYR A 367 -3.61 -2.30 9.88
N ILE A 368 -3.62 -2.12 11.20
CA ILE A 368 -4.08 -0.85 11.77
C ILE A 368 -3.20 0.34 11.45
N TYR A 369 -1.89 0.12 11.34
CA TYR A 369 -0.94 1.15 10.95
C TYR A 369 -1.05 1.52 9.46
N VAL A 370 -1.74 0.73 8.63
CA VAL A 370 -1.84 0.96 7.18
C VAL A 370 -2.59 2.25 6.86
N LEU A 371 -3.62 2.67 7.62
CA LEU A 371 -4.30 3.95 7.33
C LEU A 371 -3.43 5.16 7.62
N PHE A 372 -2.75 5.19 8.77
CA PHE A 372 -1.88 6.30 9.15
C PHE A 372 -0.66 6.38 8.23
N ILE A 373 -0.02 5.23 7.98
CA ILE A 373 1.05 5.12 6.99
C ILE A 373 0.54 5.53 5.60
N ALA A 374 -0.70 5.16 5.21
CA ALA A 374 -1.30 5.60 3.95
C ALA A 374 -1.47 7.11 3.88
N PHE A 375 -1.95 7.77 4.95
CA PHE A 375 -2.07 9.23 4.98
C PHE A 375 -0.71 9.91 4.81
N ILE A 376 0.32 9.47 5.55
CA ILE A 376 1.68 10.00 5.41
C ILE A 376 2.23 9.71 4.01
N HIS A 377 2.09 8.48 3.49
CA HIS A 377 2.52 8.11 2.16
C HIS A 377 1.88 9.00 1.09
N VAL A 378 0.56 9.23 1.18
CA VAL A 378 -0.19 10.08 0.26
C VAL A 378 0.34 11.51 0.30
N LEU A 379 0.53 12.08 1.49
CA LEU A 379 1.05 13.45 1.65
C LEU A 379 2.47 13.59 1.09
N VAL A 380 3.37 12.66 1.45
CA VAL A 380 4.76 12.68 0.99
C VAL A 380 4.84 12.52 -0.52
N TYR A 381 4.11 11.58 -1.10
CA TYR A 381 4.14 11.35 -2.54
C TYR A 381 3.49 12.50 -3.30
N PHE A 382 2.42 13.08 -2.76
CA PHE A 382 1.83 14.29 -3.33
C PHE A 382 2.82 15.46 -3.29
N PHE A 383 3.49 15.69 -2.16
CA PHE A 383 4.55 16.69 -2.01
C PHE A 383 5.67 16.46 -3.02
N TYR A 384 6.17 15.21 -3.14
CA TYR A 384 7.19 14.86 -4.11
C TYR A 384 6.76 15.14 -5.56
N CYS A 385 5.54 14.73 -5.93
CA CYS A 385 4.99 14.96 -7.26
C CYS A 385 4.83 16.46 -7.59
N LYS A 386 4.57 17.31 -6.60
CA LYS A 386 4.36 18.75 -6.79
C LYS A 386 5.64 19.55 -6.76
N PHE A 387 6.51 19.25 -5.80
CA PHE A 387 7.69 20.05 -5.49
C PHE A 387 8.91 19.61 -6.32
N PHE A 388 9.19 18.31 -6.36
CA PHE A 388 10.39 17.78 -7.01
C PHE A 388 10.19 17.48 -8.50
N LEU A 389 8.98 17.16 -8.94
CA LEU A 389 8.71 16.83 -10.34
C LEU A 389 8.19 18.01 -11.17
N GLY A 390 8.89 18.24 -12.27
CA GLY A 390 8.52 19.16 -13.35
C GLY A 390 7.91 18.46 -14.54
N VAL A 391 7.30 19.25 -15.41
CA VAL A 391 6.59 18.79 -16.60
C VAL A 391 6.96 19.70 -17.75
N GLU A 392 7.30 19.11 -18.89
CA GLU A 392 7.39 19.81 -20.17
C GLU A 392 6.09 19.59 -20.95
N VAL A 393 5.47 20.70 -21.35
CA VAL A 393 4.24 20.72 -22.13
C VAL A 393 4.62 20.84 -23.60
N LEU A 394 4.16 19.90 -24.44
CA LEU A 394 4.30 20.05 -25.89
C LEU A 394 3.35 21.17 -26.34
N GLY A 395 3.91 22.32 -26.71
CA GLY A 395 3.17 23.49 -27.19
C GLY A 395 3.84 24.86 -27.00
N GLU A 396 4.80 25.00 -26.06
CA GLU A 396 5.47 26.30 -25.77
C GLU A 396 6.89 26.41 -26.38
N ARG A 397 7.12 25.84 -27.57
CA ARG A 397 8.37 26.03 -28.33
C ARG A 397 8.21 26.85 -29.61
N SER A 398 7.17 27.67 -29.70
CA SER A 398 6.91 28.51 -30.88
C SER A 398 6.30 29.88 -30.50
N SER A 399 7.03 30.73 -29.77
CA SER A 399 6.78 32.20 -29.80
C SER A 399 7.79 33.08 -29.04
N SER A 400 9.04 32.67 -28.77
CA SER A 400 9.94 33.58 -28.03
C SER A 400 11.43 33.54 -28.36
N ASN A 401 11.87 32.98 -29.50
CA ASN A 401 13.29 33.10 -29.91
C ASN A 401 13.54 33.18 -31.44
N VAL A 402 12.57 33.67 -32.22
CA VAL A 402 12.80 34.06 -33.63
C VAL A 402 12.38 35.50 -33.83
N CYS A 403 13.10 36.42 -33.18
CA CYS A 403 13.14 37.83 -33.53
C CYS A 403 14.37 38.43 -32.84
N CYS A 404 15.52 38.36 -33.52
CA CYS A 404 16.69 39.25 -33.44
C CYS A 404 18.00 38.50 -33.75
N SER A 405 18.24 38.25 -35.03
CA SER A 405 19.56 38.40 -35.68
C SER A 405 19.51 37.93 -37.15
N ALA A 406 18.72 38.65 -37.96
CA ALA A 406 18.97 38.68 -39.39
C ALA A 406 19.97 39.83 -39.66
N GLY A 407 21.19 39.44 -40.01
CA GLY A 407 22.27 40.29 -40.51
C GLY A 407 23.43 39.35 -40.85
N LEU A 408 23.41 38.68 -42.01
CA LEU A 408 24.09 39.10 -43.24
C LEU A 408 25.50 39.65 -42.98
N VAL A 409 26.53 38.88 -43.36
CA VAL A 409 27.65 39.17 -44.29
C VAL A 409 28.43 37.84 -44.42
N GLN A 410 28.28 37.05 -45.49
CA GLN A 410 29.08 37.01 -46.74
C GLN A 410 30.60 36.86 -46.58
N GLY A 411 31.16 35.77 -47.13
CA GLY A 411 32.41 35.81 -47.90
C GLY A 411 33.67 35.23 -47.24
N GLU A 412 34.23 34.25 -47.95
CA GLU A 412 35.56 33.59 -47.83
C GLU A 412 35.73 32.43 -46.83
#